data_AF-A0A5C9B3S9-F1
#
_entry.id   AF-A0A5C9B3S9-F1
#
_cell.length_a   1.000
_cell.length_b   1.000
_cell.length_c   1.000
_cell.angle_alpha   90.00
_cell.angle_beta   90.00
_cell.angle_gamma   90.00
#
_symmetry.space_group_name_H-M   'P 1'
#
loop_
_entity.id
_entity.type
_entity.pdbx_description
1 polymer ?
#
loop_
_entity_poly.entity_id
_entity_poly.type
_entity_poly.pdbx_seq_one_letter_code
_entity_poly.pdbx_strand_id
1 'polypeptide(L)'
;MTTLFFVACAYLLGSVSFAVLMSKAFGLADPRSYGSHNPGATNVLRSGKKAAAALTLLGDTAKGWLAVWLAQHFMPGDKLLEALVALSVFLGHLFPVFLRFKGGKGVATSLGVLLALNVWLGLAALATWLLVALVFRMSSLAACWRRRARRFTPCCWLCRTSMLWHRQQCRCC
;
A
#
# COMPACT_ATOMS: atom_id res chain seq x y z
N MET A 1 -11.74 -18.07 -26.36
CA MET A 1 -10.27 -18.34 -26.36
C MET A 1 -9.48 -17.06 -26.11
N THR A 2 -9.73 -15.99 -26.86
CA THR A 2 -9.08 -14.67 -26.68
C THR A 2 -9.29 -14.04 -25.30
N THR A 3 -10.50 -14.07 -24.75
CA THR A 3 -10.82 -13.49 -23.42
C THR A 3 -9.95 -14.07 -22.31
N LEU A 4 -9.80 -15.41 -22.27
CA LEU A 4 -8.98 -16.11 -21.27
C LEU A 4 -7.50 -15.73 -21.38
N PHE A 5 -7.01 -15.55 -22.60
CA PHE A 5 -5.65 -15.10 -22.84
C PHE A 5 -5.40 -13.69 -22.26
N PHE A 6 -6.28 -12.73 -22.54
CA PHE A 6 -6.18 -11.38 -21.98
C PHE A 6 -6.27 -11.38 -20.45
N VAL A 7 -7.17 -12.17 -19.88
CA VAL A 7 -7.32 -12.32 -18.42
C VAL A 7 -6.04 -12.89 -17.80
N ALA A 8 -5.44 -13.92 -18.38
CA ALA A 8 -4.19 -14.50 -17.90
C ALA A 8 -3.03 -13.52 -18.01
N CYS A 9 -2.89 -12.81 -19.13
CA CYS A 9 -1.88 -11.77 -19.30
C CYS A 9 -2.05 -10.63 -18.28
N ALA A 10 -3.28 -10.19 -18.03
CA ALA A 10 -3.58 -9.16 -17.03
C ALA A 10 -3.20 -9.61 -15.61
N TYR A 11 -3.45 -10.87 -15.26
CA TYR A 11 -3.06 -11.44 -13.97
C TYR A 11 -1.53 -11.47 -13.79
N LEU A 12 -0.81 -11.91 -14.83
CA LEU A 12 0.66 -11.96 -14.82
C LEU A 12 1.26 -10.56 -14.71
N LEU A 13 0.70 -9.59 -15.44
CA LEU A 13 1.11 -8.19 -15.38
C LEU A 13 0.82 -7.58 -14.01
N GLY A 14 -0.33 -7.88 -13.42
CA GLY A 14 -0.69 -7.46 -12.06
C GLY A 14 0.21 -8.09 -10.98
N SER A 15 0.66 -9.33 -11.21
CA SER A 15 1.54 -10.08 -10.31
C SER A 15 2.93 -9.48 -10.15
N VAL A 16 3.34 -8.59 -11.05
CA VAL A 16 4.61 -7.86 -10.93
C VAL A 16 4.47 -6.78 -9.85
N SER A 17 5.21 -6.95 -8.75
CA SER A 17 5.26 -5.96 -7.67
C SER A 17 6.32 -4.90 -7.95
N PHE A 18 5.88 -3.68 -8.27
CA PHE A 18 6.78 -2.55 -8.48
C PHE A 18 7.50 -2.14 -7.19
N ALA A 19 6.93 -2.42 -6.02
CA ALA A 19 7.59 -2.15 -4.74
C ALA A 19 8.90 -2.93 -4.62
N VAL A 20 8.91 -4.22 -4.96
CA VAL A 20 10.11 -5.05 -4.92
C VAL A 20 11.09 -4.63 -6.02
N LEU A 21 10.58 -4.30 -7.22
CA LEU A 21 11.41 -3.87 -8.35
C LEU A 21 12.13 -2.55 -8.04
N MET A 22 11.42 -1.56 -7.51
CA MET A 22 12.00 -0.25 -7.15
C MET A 22 12.93 -0.38 -5.95
N SER A 23 12.59 -1.16 -4.92
CA SER A 23 13.53 -1.38 -3.81
C SER A 23 14.84 -2.01 -4.27
N LYS A 24 14.80 -2.98 -5.19
CA LYS A 24 16.03 -3.55 -5.80
C LYS A 24 16.78 -2.51 -6.64
N ALA A 25 16.08 -1.77 -7.50
CA ALA A 25 16.69 -0.77 -8.38
C ALA A 25 17.41 0.35 -7.60
N PHE A 26 16.86 0.74 -6.45
CA PHE A 26 17.44 1.77 -5.59
C PHE A 26 18.36 1.20 -4.49
N GLY A 27 18.70 -0.10 -4.53
CA GLY A 27 19.61 -0.74 -3.59
C GLY A 27 19.13 -0.74 -2.13
N LEU A 28 17.81 -0.75 -1.90
CA LEU A 28 17.23 -0.86 -0.56
C LEU A 28 17.01 -2.32 -0.18
N ALA A 29 16.87 -2.57 1.12
CA ALA A 29 16.40 -3.85 1.63
C ALA A 29 15.05 -4.25 0.98
N ASP A 30 14.73 -5.54 0.98
CA ASP A 30 13.43 -6.02 0.47
C ASP A 30 12.31 -5.36 1.31
N PRO A 31 11.28 -4.74 0.69
CA PRO A 31 10.17 -4.11 1.40
C PRO A 31 9.36 -5.09 2.27
N ARG A 32 9.66 -6.39 2.23
CA ARG A 32 9.13 -7.40 3.14
C ARG A 32 9.95 -7.61 4.40
N SER A 33 11.16 -7.08 4.52
CA SER A 33 12.01 -7.26 5.72
C SER A 33 11.88 -6.14 6.75
N TYR A 34 11.20 -5.03 6.43
CA TYR A 34 11.09 -3.87 7.31
C TYR A 34 9.69 -3.25 7.31
N GLY A 35 9.42 -2.44 8.35
CA GLY A 35 8.18 -1.69 8.49
C GLY A 35 6.97 -2.59 8.74
N SER A 36 5.94 -2.51 7.88
CA SER A 36 4.72 -3.32 8.02
C SER A 36 4.76 -4.64 7.25
N HIS A 37 5.92 -5.06 6.75
CA HIS A 37 6.13 -6.29 5.96
C HIS A 37 5.27 -6.41 4.69
N ASN A 38 4.61 -5.34 4.26
CA ASN A 38 3.76 -5.31 3.07
C ASN A 38 4.47 -4.61 1.90
N PRO A 39 4.46 -5.19 0.69
CA PRO A 39 5.10 -4.63 -0.50
C PRO A 39 4.24 -3.52 -1.11
N GLY A 40 4.13 -2.39 -0.41
CA GLY A 40 3.39 -1.21 -0.87
C GLY A 40 4.18 0.08 -0.77
N ALA A 41 3.79 1.09 -1.55
CA ALA A 41 4.46 2.39 -1.63
C ALA A 41 4.65 3.08 -0.26
N THR A 42 3.69 2.96 0.66
CA THR A 42 3.81 3.50 2.03
C THR A 42 4.95 2.85 2.81
N ASN A 43 5.23 1.56 2.57
CA ASN A 43 6.35 0.89 3.23
C ASN A 43 7.68 1.31 2.63
N VAL A 44 7.75 1.44 1.30
CA VAL A 44 8.92 1.98 0.59
C VAL A 44 9.23 3.42 1.04
N LEU A 45 8.20 4.22 1.37
CA LEU A 45 8.39 5.55 1.94
C LEU A 45 9.11 5.52 3.31
N ARG A 46 8.89 4.46 4.11
CA ARG A 46 9.55 4.29 5.43
C ARG A 46 11.03 3.95 5.34
N SER A 47 11.49 3.39 4.22
CA SER A 47 12.92 3.21 3.96
C SER A 47 13.66 4.52 3.62
N GLY A 48 12.98 5.67 3.64
CA GLY A 48 13.59 6.99 3.53
C GLY A 48 13.72 7.54 2.11
N LYS A 49 13.55 6.72 1.06
CA LYS A 49 13.60 7.17 -0.34
C LYS A 49 12.21 7.51 -0.89
N LYS A 50 11.84 8.79 -0.79
CA LYS A 50 10.57 9.32 -1.34
C LYS A 50 10.41 9.06 -2.85
N ALA A 51 11.50 9.14 -3.62
CA ALA A 51 11.49 8.86 -5.05
C ALA A 51 11.09 7.41 -5.36
N ALA A 52 11.65 6.44 -4.64
CA ALA A 52 11.32 5.02 -4.82
C ALA A 52 9.84 4.73 -4.48
N ALA A 53 9.31 5.40 -3.46
CA ALA A 53 7.89 5.29 -3.08
C ALA A 53 6.96 5.86 -4.16
N ALA A 54 7.29 7.03 -4.70
CA ALA A 54 6.52 7.66 -5.78
C ALA A 54 6.54 6.81 -7.05
N LEU A 55 7.70 6.32 -7.46
CA LEU A 55 7.83 5.45 -8.64
C LEU A 55 7.11 4.11 -8.46
N THR A 56 7.10 3.55 -7.26
CA THR A 56 6.30 2.36 -6.94
C THR A 56 4.80 2.62 -7.15
N LEU A 57 4.31 3.75 -6.64
CA LEU A 57 2.90 4.12 -6.75
C LEU A 57 2.50 4.40 -8.20
N LEU A 58 3.37 5.09 -8.95
CA LEU A 58 3.18 5.32 -10.39
C LEU A 58 3.18 4.00 -11.17
N GLY A 59 4.12 3.10 -10.90
CA GLY A 59 4.19 1.79 -11.56
C GLY A 59 2.96 0.91 -11.27
N ASP A 60 2.51 0.87 -10.02
CA ASP A 60 1.32 0.09 -9.64
C ASP A 60 0.01 0.68 -10.18
N THR A 61 -0.04 2.00 -10.40
CA THR A 61 -1.15 2.67 -11.11
C THR A 61 -1.08 2.39 -12.61
N ALA A 62 0.10 2.59 -13.21
CA ALA A 62 0.32 2.45 -14.64
C ALA A 62 0.03 1.03 -15.13
N LYS A 63 0.40 0.00 -14.37
CA LYS A 63 0.11 -1.39 -14.74
C LYS A 63 -1.40 -1.69 -14.76
N GLY A 64 -2.16 -1.12 -13.82
CA GLY A 64 -3.62 -1.27 -13.76
C GLY A 64 -4.30 -0.55 -14.92
N TRP A 65 -3.83 0.66 -15.24
CA TRP A 65 -4.30 1.43 -16.39
C TRP A 65 -3.99 0.72 -17.71
N LEU A 66 -2.74 0.27 -17.89
CA LEU A 66 -2.25 -0.36 -19.10
C LEU A 66 -2.97 -1.69 -19.39
N ALA A 67 -3.28 -2.50 -18.36
CA ALA A 67 -4.03 -3.73 -18.55
C ALA A 67 -5.42 -3.50 -19.14
N VAL A 68 -6.16 -2.54 -18.59
CA VAL A 68 -7.52 -2.21 -19.04
C VAL A 68 -7.49 -1.48 -20.40
N TRP A 69 -6.54 -0.58 -20.59
CA TRP A 69 -6.36 0.12 -21.86
C TRP A 69 -6.04 -0.84 -23.02
N LEU A 70 -5.18 -1.84 -22.80
CA LEU A 70 -4.92 -2.88 -23.80
C LEU A 70 -6.19 -3.68 -24.12
N ALA A 71 -6.99 -4.04 -23.12
CA ALA A 71 -8.26 -4.73 -23.34
C ALA A 71 -9.22 -3.91 -24.20
N GLN A 72 -9.36 -2.61 -23.92
CA GLN A 72 -10.20 -1.69 -24.69
C GLN A 72 -9.69 -1.50 -26.13
N HIS A 73 -8.37 -1.46 -26.32
CA HIS A 73 -7.79 -1.25 -27.64
C HIS A 73 -7.92 -2.48 -28.54
N PHE A 74 -7.68 -3.68 -28.01
CA PHE A 74 -7.74 -4.92 -28.80
C PHE A 74 -9.15 -5.50 -28.94
N MET A 75 -10.04 -5.27 -27.97
CA MET A 75 -11.43 -5.74 -28.00
C MET A 75 -12.40 -4.63 -27.59
N PRO A 76 -12.54 -3.59 -28.43
CA PRO A 76 -13.43 -2.47 -28.12
C PRO A 76 -14.90 -2.93 -28.02
N GLY A 77 -15.59 -2.50 -26.96
CA GLY A 77 -17.02 -2.72 -26.78
C GLY A 77 -17.40 -3.96 -25.96
N ASP A 78 -16.46 -4.85 -25.65
CA ASP A 78 -16.70 -6.00 -24.76
C ASP A 78 -16.52 -5.59 -23.28
N LYS A 79 -17.60 -5.08 -22.70
CA LYS A 79 -17.65 -4.68 -21.29
C LYS A 79 -17.37 -5.82 -20.32
N LEU A 80 -17.68 -7.07 -20.70
CA LEU A 80 -17.44 -8.24 -19.85
C LEU A 80 -15.94 -8.52 -19.79
N LEU A 81 -15.25 -8.47 -20.93
CA LEU A 81 -13.80 -8.63 -21.00
C LEU A 81 -13.08 -7.54 -20.19
N GLU A 82 -13.49 -6.27 -20.34
CA GLU A 82 -12.92 -5.16 -19.57
C GLU A 82 -13.05 -5.39 -18.05
N ALA A 83 -14.23 -5.80 -17.58
CA ALA A 83 -14.47 -6.10 -16.17
C ALA A 83 -13.62 -7.28 -15.66
N LEU A 84 -13.49 -8.34 -16.45
CA LEU A 84 -12.67 -9.50 -16.11
C LEU A 84 -11.18 -9.14 -16.06
N VAL A 85 -10.68 -8.35 -17.00
CA VAL A 85 -9.29 -7.88 -17.04
C VAL A 85 -8.99 -6.95 -15.85
N ALA A 86 -9.90 -6.03 -15.54
CA ALA A 86 -9.82 -5.15 -14.38
C ALA A 86 -9.75 -5.93 -13.07
N LEU A 87 -10.60 -6.95 -12.91
CA LEU A 87 -10.59 -7.83 -11.74
C LEU A 87 -9.29 -8.64 -11.69
N SER A 88 -8.85 -9.17 -12.83
CA SER A 88 -7.66 -10.01 -12.95
C SER A 88 -6.37 -9.28 -12.59
N VAL A 89 -6.17 -8.06 -13.10
CA VAL A 89 -4.98 -7.25 -12.76
C VAL A 89 -4.98 -6.84 -11.28
N PHE A 90 -6.15 -6.57 -10.72
CA PHE A 90 -6.31 -6.28 -9.29
C PHE A 90 -5.96 -7.51 -8.44
N LEU A 91 -6.53 -8.67 -8.76
CA LEU A 91 -6.22 -9.93 -8.09
C LEU A 91 -4.73 -10.32 -8.21
N GLY A 92 -4.11 -10.07 -9.37
CA GLY A 92 -2.67 -10.27 -9.56
C GLY A 92 -1.83 -9.41 -8.59
N HIS A 93 -2.24 -8.16 -8.34
CA HIS A 93 -1.54 -7.32 -7.37
C HIS A 93 -1.72 -7.80 -5.91
N LEU A 94 -2.91 -8.29 -5.56
CA LEU A 94 -3.22 -8.78 -4.20
C LEU A 94 -2.56 -10.14 -3.93
N PHE A 95 -2.61 -11.04 -4.92
CA PHE A 95 -2.11 -12.41 -4.84
C PHE A 95 -1.10 -12.69 -5.97
N PRO A 96 0.07 -12.02 -5.95
CA PRO A 96 1.09 -12.18 -6.98
C PRO A 96 1.76 -13.56 -6.91
N VAL A 97 1.81 -14.27 -8.04
CA VAL A 97 2.47 -15.58 -8.16
C VAL A 97 3.94 -15.50 -7.79
N PHE A 98 4.62 -14.45 -8.23
CA PHE A 98 6.06 -14.24 -8.00
C PHE A 98 6.43 -14.01 -6.53
N LEU A 99 5.47 -13.68 -5.67
CA LEU A 99 5.70 -13.39 -4.26
C LEU A 99 4.97 -14.36 -3.33
N ARG A 100 4.72 -15.60 -3.79
CA ARG A 100 4.05 -16.65 -3.01
C ARG A 100 2.67 -16.20 -2.51
N PHE A 101 1.91 -15.50 -3.36
CA PHE A 101 0.57 -14.98 -3.06
C PHE A 101 0.48 -13.98 -1.90
N LYS A 102 1.59 -13.36 -1.51
CA LYS A 102 1.63 -12.27 -0.50
C LYS A 102 1.86 -10.93 -1.18
N GLY A 103 0.77 -10.25 -1.56
CA GLY A 103 0.80 -8.99 -2.30
C GLY A 103 0.50 -7.74 -1.47
N GLY A 104 0.22 -6.65 -2.19
CA GLY A 104 -0.09 -5.35 -1.63
C GLY A 104 -1.58 -5.12 -1.40
N LYS A 105 -1.94 -3.94 -0.89
CA LYS A 105 -3.34 -3.54 -0.62
C LYS A 105 -4.15 -3.18 -1.87
N GLY A 106 -3.52 -3.09 -3.05
CA GLY A 106 -4.23 -2.82 -4.31
C GLY A 106 -4.71 -1.39 -4.56
N VAL A 107 -4.59 -0.46 -3.61
CA VAL A 107 -5.15 0.92 -3.73
C VAL A 107 -4.66 1.66 -4.98
N ALA A 108 -3.36 1.59 -5.29
CA ALA A 108 -2.80 2.23 -6.48
C ALA A 108 -3.29 1.56 -7.78
N THR A 109 -3.38 0.23 -7.79
CA THR A 109 -3.85 -0.53 -8.94
C THR A 109 -5.34 -0.32 -9.21
N SER A 110 -6.18 -0.23 -8.18
CA SER A 110 -7.60 0.15 -8.34
C SER A 110 -7.76 1.56 -8.92
N LEU A 111 -6.89 2.50 -8.52
CA LEU A 111 -6.90 3.85 -9.08
C LEU A 111 -6.53 3.86 -10.57
N GLY A 112 -5.54 3.06 -10.97
CA GLY A 112 -5.16 2.88 -12.37
C GLY A 112 -6.28 2.27 -13.22
N VAL A 113 -6.96 1.24 -12.70
CA VAL A 113 -8.13 0.62 -13.34
C VAL A 113 -9.26 1.65 -13.51
N LEU A 114 -9.58 2.42 -12.47
CA LEU A 114 -10.62 3.44 -12.54
C LEU A 114 -10.29 4.53 -13.56
N LEU A 115 -9.03 4.98 -13.63
CA LEU A 115 -8.59 5.95 -14.63
C LEU A 115 -8.73 5.43 -16.07
N ALA A 116 -8.53 4.13 -16.29
CA ALA A 116 -8.70 3.53 -17.62
C ALA A 116 -10.18 3.40 -18.03
N LEU A 117 -11.06 3.08 -17.08
CA LEU A 117 -12.50 3.00 -17.35
C LEU A 117 -13.11 4.39 -17.57
N ASN A 118 -12.80 5.33 -16.69
CA ASN A 118 -13.27 6.70 -16.80
C ASN A 118 -12.33 7.65 -16.05
N VAL A 119 -11.68 8.52 -16.82
CA VAL A 119 -10.70 9.48 -16.29
C VAL A 119 -11.30 10.37 -15.21
N TRP A 120 -12.56 10.81 -15.35
CA TRP A 120 -13.23 11.66 -14.36
C TRP A 120 -13.49 10.93 -13.05
N LEU A 121 -13.91 9.66 -13.12
CA LEU A 121 -14.08 8.83 -11.91
C LEU A 121 -12.75 8.57 -11.22
N GLY A 122 -11.69 8.28 -11.99
CA GLY A 122 -10.34 8.11 -11.44
C GLY A 122 -9.81 9.38 -10.77
N LEU A 123 -10.03 10.55 -11.37
CA LEU A 123 -9.67 11.85 -10.78
C LEU A 123 -10.50 12.17 -9.53
N ALA A 124 -11.80 11.88 -9.53
CA ALA A 124 -12.65 12.04 -8.35
C ALA A 124 -12.21 11.11 -7.21
N ALA A 125 -11.85 9.86 -7.52
CA ALA A 125 -11.29 8.92 -6.55
C ALA A 125 -9.93 9.38 -6.00
N LEU A 126 -9.06 9.93 -6.85
CA LEU A 126 -7.78 10.51 -6.43
C LEU A 126 -8.00 11.73 -5.53
N ALA A 127 -8.92 12.63 -5.92
CA ALA A 127 -9.26 13.83 -5.17
C ALA A 127 -9.85 13.49 -3.80
N THR A 128 -10.81 12.57 -3.74
CA THR A 128 -11.39 12.10 -2.47
C THR A 128 -10.34 11.42 -1.60
N TRP A 129 -9.48 10.58 -2.17
CA TRP A 129 -8.36 9.98 -1.42
C TRP A 129 -7.41 11.04 -0.86
N LEU A 130 -7.05 12.05 -1.65
CA LEU A 130 -6.18 13.14 -1.22
C LEU A 130 -6.84 13.99 -0.13
N LEU A 131 -8.12 14.34 -0.29
CA LEU A 131 -8.91 15.05 0.71
C LEU A 131 -8.94 14.28 2.03
N VAL A 132 -9.23 12.98 1.99
CA VAL A 132 -9.19 12.11 3.18
C VAL A 132 -7.78 12.07 3.76
N ALA A 133 -6.73 11.93 2.95
CA ALA A 133 -5.35 11.91 3.44
C ALA A 133 -4.93 13.25 4.08
N LEU A 134 -5.43 14.38 3.59
CA LEU A 134 -5.17 15.72 4.11
C LEU A 134 -5.96 15.99 5.41
N VAL A 135 -7.25 15.66 5.42
CA VAL A 135 -8.14 15.83 6.58
C VAL A 135 -7.75 14.89 7.72
N PHE A 136 -7.49 13.62 7.40
CA PHE A 136 -7.17 12.60 8.39
C PHE A 136 -5.66 12.39 8.60
N ARG A 137 -4.81 13.35 8.17
CA ARG A 137 -3.35 13.40 8.46
C ARG A 137 -3.07 12.75 9.81
N MET A 138 -2.56 11.51 9.79
CA MET A 138 -2.56 10.56 10.92
C MET A 138 -2.45 11.20 12.32
N SER A 139 -3.48 10.98 13.15
CA SER A 139 -3.34 10.85 14.61
C SER A 139 -2.92 12.07 15.45
N SER A 140 -3.36 13.28 15.13
CA SER A 140 -3.61 14.23 16.24
C SER A 140 -4.70 13.70 17.20
N LEU A 141 -5.62 12.86 16.70
CA LEU A 141 -6.66 12.20 17.50
C LEU A 141 -6.15 11.03 18.38
N ALA A 142 -5.24 10.17 17.90
CA ALA A 142 -4.67 9.11 18.75
C ALA A 142 -3.71 9.66 19.82
N ALA A 143 -3.01 10.77 19.54
CA ALA A 143 -2.21 11.47 20.53
C ALA A 143 -3.09 12.15 21.60
N CYS A 144 -4.24 12.72 21.22
CA CYS A 144 -5.18 13.32 22.17
C CYS A 144 -5.87 12.26 23.03
N TRP A 145 -6.26 11.11 22.46
CA TRP A 145 -6.83 10.00 23.23
C TRP A 145 -5.81 9.32 24.16
N ARG A 146 -4.56 9.11 23.70
CA ARG A 146 -3.46 8.61 24.54
C ARG A 146 -3.10 9.56 25.69
N ARG A 147 -3.20 10.89 25.50
CA ARG A 147 -3.04 11.87 26.59
C ARG A 147 -4.21 11.84 27.57
N ARG A 148 -5.45 11.60 27.11
CA ARG A 148 -6.62 11.53 27.99
C ARG A 148 -6.72 10.22 28.78
N ALA A 149 -6.29 9.09 28.19
CA ALA A 149 -6.21 7.80 28.89
C ALA A 149 -5.13 7.78 30.00
N ARG A 150 -4.03 8.53 29.86
CA ARG A 150 -3.02 8.65 30.93
C ARG A 150 -3.53 9.38 32.19
N ARG A 151 -4.58 10.18 32.08
CA ARG A 151 -5.18 10.89 33.22
C ARG A 151 -6.01 9.99 34.15
N PHE A 152 -6.31 8.75 33.74
CA PHE A 152 -7.00 7.76 34.58
C PHE A 152 -6.07 6.66 35.14
N THR A 153 -4.78 6.68 34.80
CA THR A 153 -3.73 5.87 35.44
C THR A 153 -2.95 6.53 36.61
N PRO A 154 -3.41 7.57 37.34
CA PRO A 154 -2.67 7.99 38.52
C PRO A 154 -2.94 7.11 39.77
N CYS A 155 -4.01 6.31 39.85
CA CYS A 155 -4.29 5.57 41.09
C CYS A 155 -3.65 4.18 41.20
N CYS A 156 -3.52 3.41 40.11
CA CYS A 156 -3.00 2.04 40.22
C CYS A 156 -1.47 1.93 40.28
N TRP A 157 -0.72 3.00 39.95
CA TRP A 157 0.75 2.99 39.95
C TRP A 157 1.38 3.59 41.23
N LEU A 158 0.59 4.28 42.06
CA LEU A 158 1.03 4.81 43.35
C LEU A 158 0.84 3.82 44.52
N CYS A 159 0.15 2.69 44.29
CA CYS A 159 -0.10 1.66 45.32
C CYS A 159 0.69 0.35 45.11
N ARG A 160 1.59 0.29 44.12
CA ARG A 160 2.60 -0.77 44.00
C ARG A 160 4.01 -0.18 44.06
N THR A 161 4.51 -0.13 45.30
CA THR A 161 5.90 -0.46 45.67
C THR A 161 6.99 0.48 45.11
N SER A 162 7.40 1.60 45.72
CA SER A 162 7.90 1.79 47.10
C SER A 162 8.87 0.71 47.65
N MET A 163 9.33 -0.26 46.84
CA MET A 163 10.13 -1.39 47.36
C MET A 163 11.33 -1.86 46.51
N LEU A 164 11.77 -1.10 45.48
CA LEU A 164 13.00 -1.40 44.72
C LEU A 164 13.92 -0.18 44.50
N TRP A 165 13.74 0.88 45.30
CA TRP A 165 14.50 2.13 45.20
C TRP A 165 15.81 2.14 46.02
N HIS A 166 16.52 1.01 46.07
CA HIS A 166 17.84 0.94 46.72
C HIS A 166 18.71 -0.15 46.09
N ARG A 167 19.39 0.17 44.99
CA ARG A 167 20.83 -0.07 44.78
C ARG A 167 21.25 0.16 43.31
N GLN A 168 22.05 1.22 43.15
CA GLN A 168 23.19 1.34 42.22
C GLN A 168 22.84 1.54 40.72
N GLN A 169 23.09 2.66 40.02
CA GLN A 169 23.86 3.89 40.24
C GLN A 169 25.17 3.71 41.01
N CYS A 170 26.16 3.11 40.34
CA CYS A 170 27.56 3.51 40.51
C CYS A 170 28.34 3.33 39.19
N ARG A 171 28.47 4.46 38.48
CA ARG A 171 29.70 4.99 37.84
C ARG A 171 30.30 4.34 36.59
N CYS A 172 30.51 5.24 35.64
CA CYS A 172 31.57 5.25 34.65
C CYS A 172 32.95 4.91 35.27
N CYS A 173 33.54 3.81 34.82
CA CYS A 173 34.92 3.62 34.36
C CYS A 173 34.96 2.24 33.70
#